data_AF-A0A2N1UBJ6-F1
#
_entry.id   AF-A0A2N1UBJ6-F1
#
_cell.length_a   1.000
_cell.length_b   1.000
_cell.length_c   1.000
_cell.angle_alpha   90.00
_cell.angle_beta   90.00
_cell.angle_gamma   90.00
#
_symmetry.space_group_name_H-M   'P 1'
#
loop_
_entity.id
_entity.type
_entity.pdbx_description
1 polymer ?
#
loop_
_entity_poly.entity_id
_entity_poly.type
_entity_poly.pdbx_seq_one_letter_code
_entity_poly.pdbx_strand_id
1 'polypeptide(L)'
;MAVLAGIFTFSVSADSTISIPVPENVKDKQVTLSLRIPPNTEPLKRDQSKPTLASKRSLIIWNNNPSPKIANTDEIHSVFNNFMRKGWFKTHASRALVSVRPMDKYYAIRLLQNLTENVIEIGLSPNFAQLSKNCNLTVSDIEDLRRMLKRFEKDLIIFGANVSKSDKDLLMLQERFKKARQGILKVIRVEGGDDGGTVIHLSVE
;
A
#
# COMPACT_ATOMS: atom_id res chain seq x y z
N MET A 1 8.97 -20.43 56.30
CA MET A 1 8.10 -19.25 56.50
C MET A 1 8.68 -18.11 55.68
N ALA A 2 7.80 -17.42 54.95
CA ALA A 2 8.02 -16.19 54.17
C ALA A 2 8.83 -16.29 52.86
N VAL A 3 8.05 -16.37 51.78
CA VAL A 3 8.35 -16.01 50.40
C VAL A 3 8.54 -14.49 50.29
N LEU A 4 9.48 -14.03 49.48
CA LEU A 4 9.44 -12.68 48.88
C LEU A 4 10.09 -12.70 47.49
N ALA A 5 9.25 -12.96 46.49
CA ALA A 5 9.44 -12.50 45.11
C ALA A 5 9.54 -10.95 45.12
N GLY A 6 10.40 -10.25 44.39
CA GLY A 6 10.89 -10.47 43.04
C GLY A 6 10.12 -9.57 42.09
N ILE A 7 10.68 -8.42 41.68
CA ILE A 7 10.30 -7.74 40.43
C ILE A 7 11.55 -7.06 39.85
N PHE A 8 12.22 -7.74 38.91
CA PHE A 8 13.02 -7.07 37.89
C PHE A 8 12.15 -6.95 36.65
N THR A 9 11.92 -5.72 36.21
CA THR A 9 11.18 -5.38 35.01
C THR A 9 12.01 -5.75 33.77
N PHE A 10 11.58 -6.74 33.00
CA PHE A 10 12.10 -7.00 31.66
C PHE A 10 11.21 -6.36 30.60
N SER A 11 11.83 -5.57 29.73
CA SER A 11 11.24 -5.00 28.52
C SER A 11 10.94 -6.10 27.50
N VAL A 12 9.76 -6.04 26.89
CA VAL A 12 9.28 -7.04 25.93
C VAL A 12 9.70 -6.61 24.52
N SER A 13 10.61 -7.38 23.91
CA SER A 13 10.73 -7.47 22.45
C SER A 13 9.81 -8.60 21.99
N ALA A 14 8.86 -8.29 21.11
CA ALA A 14 7.87 -9.23 20.61
C ALA A 14 8.49 -10.13 19.52
N ASP A 15 9.07 -11.24 19.94
CA ASP A 15 9.34 -12.43 19.10
C ASP A 15 9.01 -13.66 19.96
N SER A 16 7.72 -13.99 20.06
CA SER A 16 7.26 -15.11 20.89
C SER A 16 7.38 -16.42 20.12
N THR A 17 8.53 -17.06 20.19
CA THR A 17 8.67 -18.50 19.89
C THR A 17 8.55 -19.27 21.21
N ILE A 18 7.54 -20.13 21.33
CA ILE A 18 7.37 -21.03 22.47
C ILE A 18 7.98 -22.37 22.06
N SER A 19 9.14 -22.72 22.61
CA SER A 19 9.75 -24.04 22.44
C SER A 19 9.31 -24.96 23.58
N ILE A 20 8.67 -26.07 23.23
CA ILE A 20 8.24 -27.10 24.19
C ILE A 20 9.11 -28.35 23.95
N PRO A 21 9.93 -28.78 24.93
CA PRO A 21 10.73 -29.98 24.77
C PRO A 21 9.82 -31.23 24.82
N VAL A 22 9.95 -32.10 23.82
CA VAL A 22 9.23 -33.38 23.74
C VAL A 22 10.10 -34.49 24.34
N PRO A 23 9.59 -35.35 25.23
CA PRO A 23 10.34 -36.46 25.80
C PRO A 23 10.67 -37.55 24.77
N GLU A 24 11.83 -38.21 24.91
CA GLU A 24 12.45 -39.06 23.89
C GLU A 24 11.71 -40.39 23.59
N ASN A 25 10.76 -40.81 24.43
CA ASN A 25 10.05 -42.08 24.28
C ASN A 25 8.56 -41.92 23.95
N VAL A 26 8.25 -41.28 22.81
CA VAL A 26 6.89 -41.25 22.26
C VAL A 26 6.86 -42.06 20.96
N LYS A 27 6.09 -43.15 20.94
CA LYS A 27 6.03 -44.08 19.79
C LYS A 27 5.22 -43.55 18.60
N ASP A 28 4.33 -42.58 18.80
CA ASP A 28 3.50 -41.99 17.75
C ASP A 28 3.79 -40.49 17.59
N LYS A 29 4.16 -40.08 16.36
CA LYS A 29 4.53 -38.69 15.99
C LYS A 29 3.31 -37.77 15.81
N GLN A 30 2.34 -37.80 16.72
CA GLN A 30 1.20 -36.89 16.67
C GLN A 30 1.03 -36.17 18.01
N VAL A 31 1.20 -34.86 18.00
CA VAL A 31 0.97 -33.96 19.14
C VAL A 31 -0.22 -33.09 18.80
N THR A 32 -1.32 -33.22 19.54
CA THR A 32 -2.50 -32.36 19.40
C THR A 32 -2.49 -31.32 20.51
N LEU A 33 -2.47 -30.04 20.14
CA LEU A 33 -2.38 -28.92 21.07
C LEU A 33 -3.72 -28.17 21.08
N SER A 34 -4.47 -28.25 22.18
CA SER A 34 -5.76 -27.57 22.32
C SER A 34 -5.59 -26.29 23.16
N LEU A 35 -5.54 -25.15 22.46
CA LEU A 35 -5.49 -23.83 23.12
C LEU A 35 -6.93 -23.36 23.42
N ARG A 36 -7.35 -23.44 24.69
CA ARG A 36 -8.66 -22.94 25.12
C ARG A 36 -8.52 -21.52 25.65
N ILE A 37 -8.87 -20.53 24.84
CA ILE A 37 -8.92 -19.11 25.26
C ILE A 37 -10.25 -18.90 26.03
N PRO A 38 -10.23 -18.38 27.27
CA PRO A 38 -11.46 -18.09 28.00
C PRO A 38 -12.28 -16.98 27.31
N PRO A 39 -13.62 -17.04 27.33
CA PRO A 39 -14.49 -16.22 26.48
C PRO A 39 -14.52 -14.72 26.79
N ASN A 40 -13.94 -14.28 27.92
CA ASN A 40 -14.00 -12.88 28.37
C ASN A 40 -12.61 -12.23 28.44
N THR A 41 -11.81 -12.35 27.40
CA THR A 41 -10.65 -11.47 27.23
C THR A 41 -11.08 -10.26 26.40
N GLU A 42 -11.62 -9.25 27.08
CA GLU A 42 -11.69 -7.92 26.46
C GLU A 42 -10.27 -7.54 26.03
N PRO A 43 -10.07 -7.04 24.79
CA PRO A 43 -8.76 -6.63 24.35
C PRO A 43 -8.25 -5.57 25.32
N LEU A 44 -7.06 -5.78 25.89
CA LEU A 44 -6.34 -4.77 26.67
C LEU A 44 -6.41 -3.47 25.87
N LYS A 45 -7.20 -2.52 26.35
CA LYS A 45 -7.19 -1.14 25.84
C LYS A 45 -5.79 -0.63 26.16
N ARG A 46 -4.86 -0.81 25.23
CA ARG A 46 -3.65 0.02 25.20
C ARG A 46 -4.20 1.44 25.16
N ASP A 47 -3.95 2.20 26.22
CA ASP A 47 -4.15 3.64 26.21
C ASP A 47 -3.33 4.19 25.05
N GLN A 48 -4.00 4.33 23.89
CA GLN A 48 -3.52 5.12 22.77
C GLN A 48 -3.89 6.58 23.03
N SER A 49 -3.75 7.05 24.28
CA SER A 49 -3.59 8.48 24.51
C SER A 49 -2.27 8.85 23.87
N LYS A 50 -2.31 9.14 22.56
CA LYS A 50 -1.30 9.98 21.92
C LYS A 50 -1.05 11.12 22.89
N PRO A 51 0.21 11.45 23.22
CA PRO A 51 0.48 12.60 24.06
C PRO A 51 -0.25 13.79 23.42
N THR A 52 -1.31 14.26 24.07
CA THR A 52 -1.96 15.51 23.70
C THR A 52 -0.93 16.57 24.04
N LEU A 53 -0.34 17.17 23.00
CA LEU A 53 0.53 18.32 23.18
C LEU A 53 -0.30 19.45 23.79
N ALA A 54 -0.31 19.49 25.12
CA ALA A 54 -0.90 20.54 25.92
C ALA A 54 0.08 21.71 25.98
N SER A 55 0.37 22.35 24.84
CA SER A 55 0.86 23.72 24.87
C SER A 55 0.65 24.44 23.54
N LYS A 56 -0.30 25.37 23.63
CA LYS A 56 -0.73 26.38 22.68
C LYS A 56 0.42 27.31 22.26
N ARG A 57 1.27 26.88 21.33
CA ARG A 57 1.65 27.78 20.21
C ARG A 57 0.71 27.54 19.04
N SER A 58 -0.59 27.55 19.33
CA SER A 58 -1.60 27.83 18.33
C SER A 58 -1.49 29.31 17.99
N LEU A 59 -0.55 29.66 17.10
CA LEU A 59 -0.92 30.61 16.08
C LEU A 59 -2.12 29.96 15.38
N ILE A 60 -3.32 30.30 15.84
CA ILE A 60 -4.52 30.11 15.06
C ILE A 60 -4.28 31.06 13.89
N ILE A 61 -3.57 30.57 12.87
CA ILE A 61 -3.46 31.25 11.59
C ILE A 61 -4.89 31.20 11.08
N TRP A 62 -5.61 32.28 11.33
CA TRP A 62 -6.97 32.46 10.88
C TRP A 62 -6.93 32.44 9.35
N ASN A 63 -7.25 31.29 8.78
CA ASN A 63 -7.34 31.14 7.36
C ASN A 63 -8.78 31.48 6.95
N ASN A 64 -8.98 32.67 6.39
CA ASN A 64 -10.26 33.13 5.86
C ASN A 64 -10.82 32.22 4.76
N ASN A 65 -9.99 31.36 4.15
CA ASN A 65 -10.41 30.39 3.14
C ASN A 65 -9.67 29.06 3.33
N PRO A 66 -10.10 28.21 4.29
CA PRO A 66 -9.49 26.90 4.47
C PRO A 66 -9.63 26.09 3.18
N SER A 67 -8.51 25.54 2.69
CA SER A 67 -8.53 24.66 1.53
C SER A 67 -9.49 23.49 1.78
N PRO A 68 -10.31 23.10 0.80
CA PRO A 68 -11.17 21.94 0.94
C PRO A 68 -10.30 20.71 1.24
N LYS A 69 -10.63 19.99 2.30
CA LYS A 69 -9.92 18.79 2.73
C LYS A 69 -10.61 17.54 2.18
N ILE A 70 -9.82 16.55 1.83
CA ILE A 70 -10.29 15.24 1.41
C ILE A 70 -10.57 14.40 2.67
N ALA A 71 -11.66 13.65 2.64
CA ALA A 71 -12.01 12.73 3.72
C ALA A 71 -10.96 11.61 3.83
N ASN A 72 -10.61 11.20 5.04
CA ASN A 72 -9.60 10.14 5.23
C ASN A 72 -10.02 8.78 4.64
N THR A 73 -11.33 8.56 4.46
CA THR A 73 -11.92 7.36 3.86
C THR A 73 -12.02 7.42 2.34
N ASP A 74 -11.53 8.50 1.72
CA ASP A 74 -11.64 8.70 0.29
C ASP A 74 -10.73 7.71 -0.48
N GLU A 75 -11.27 7.15 -1.56
CA GLU A 75 -10.60 6.23 -2.46
C GLU A 75 -9.27 6.74 -3.02
N ILE A 76 -9.12 8.06 -3.22
CA ILE A 76 -7.87 8.65 -3.73
C ILE A 76 -6.66 8.28 -2.86
N HIS A 77 -6.86 8.10 -1.55
CA HIS A 77 -5.82 7.66 -0.65
C HIS A 77 -5.41 6.21 -0.89
N SER A 78 -6.35 5.33 -1.22
CA SER A 78 -6.07 3.96 -1.61
C SER A 78 -5.24 3.91 -2.89
N VAL A 79 -5.64 4.68 -3.91
CA VAL A 79 -4.91 4.81 -5.17
C VAL A 79 -3.49 5.30 -4.93
N PHE A 80 -3.31 6.41 -4.20
CA PHE A 80 -1.98 6.93 -3.90
C PHE A 80 -1.12 5.96 -3.09
N ASN A 81 -1.70 5.23 -2.14
CA ASN A 81 -0.97 4.22 -1.39
C ASN A 81 -0.50 3.06 -2.29
N ASN A 82 -1.32 2.62 -3.24
CA ASN A 82 -0.94 1.60 -4.23
C ASN A 82 0.27 2.09 -5.08
N PHE A 83 0.17 3.29 -5.63
CA PHE A 83 1.27 3.90 -6.41
C PHE A 83 2.52 4.19 -5.59
N MET A 84 2.38 4.52 -4.30
CA MET A 84 3.50 4.68 -3.38
C MET A 84 4.21 3.36 -3.11
N ARG A 85 3.48 2.27 -2.87
CA ARG A 85 4.05 0.92 -2.70
C ARG A 85 4.80 0.46 -3.94
N LYS A 86 4.30 0.84 -5.12
CA LYS A 86 4.93 0.56 -6.41
C LYS A 86 6.09 1.52 -6.75
N GLY A 87 6.34 2.55 -5.95
CA GLY A 87 7.50 3.45 -6.11
C GLY A 87 7.33 4.55 -7.16
N TRP A 88 6.10 4.91 -7.54
CA TRP A 88 5.84 5.92 -8.59
C TRP A 88 6.02 7.37 -8.15
N PHE A 89 6.16 7.62 -6.85
CA PHE A 89 6.47 8.94 -6.31
C PHE A 89 8.00 9.13 -6.18
N LYS A 90 8.61 9.72 -7.21
CA LYS A 90 10.06 9.97 -7.29
C LYS A 90 10.57 10.80 -6.10
N THR A 91 9.91 11.93 -5.82
CA THR A 91 10.36 12.91 -4.81
C THR A 91 9.95 12.53 -3.38
N HIS A 92 10.83 12.79 -2.41
CA HIS A 92 10.53 12.62 -0.98
C HIS A 92 9.32 13.46 -0.53
N ALA A 93 9.22 14.70 -1.02
CA ALA A 93 8.08 15.57 -0.74
C ALA A 93 6.74 14.95 -1.17
N SER A 94 6.68 14.35 -2.37
CA SER A 94 5.47 13.69 -2.85
C SER A 94 5.09 12.49 -1.99
N ARG A 95 6.09 11.69 -1.57
CA ARG A 95 5.88 10.56 -0.64
C ARG A 95 5.36 11.03 0.73
N ALA A 96 5.91 12.12 1.26
CA ALA A 96 5.44 12.71 2.50
C ALA A 96 4.00 13.23 2.39
N LEU A 97 3.66 13.91 1.28
CA LEU A 97 2.30 14.43 1.08
C LEU A 97 1.25 13.32 0.97
N VAL A 98 1.59 12.16 0.41
CA VAL A 98 0.70 10.99 0.32
C VAL A 98 0.32 10.45 1.71
N SER A 99 1.17 10.61 2.73
CA SER A 99 0.90 10.13 4.09
C SER A 99 0.16 11.14 4.98
N VAL A 100 0.06 12.41 4.56
CA VAL A 100 -0.63 13.46 5.33
C VAL A 100 -2.14 13.19 5.41
N ARG A 101 -2.69 13.22 6.62
CA ARG A 101 -4.13 13.06 6.90
C ARG A 101 -4.59 14.09 7.93
N PRO A 102 -5.66 14.86 7.68
CA PRO A 102 -6.39 15.01 6.41
C PRO A 102 -5.58 15.75 5.35
N MET A 103 -5.70 15.35 4.08
CA MET A 103 -4.97 15.96 2.95
C MET A 103 -5.79 17.09 2.31
N ASP A 104 -5.15 18.21 1.99
CA ASP A 104 -5.81 19.26 1.21
C ASP A 104 -6.04 18.82 -0.24
N LYS A 105 -7.20 19.16 -0.78
CA LYS A 105 -7.60 18.84 -2.16
C LYS A 105 -6.59 19.38 -3.18
N TYR A 106 -5.99 20.55 -2.92
CA TYR A 106 -4.93 21.12 -3.75
C TYR A 106 -3.74 20.18 -3.90
N TYR A 107 -3.21 19.67 -2.78
CA TYR A 107 -2.08 18.74 -2.80
C TYR A 107 -2.45 17.43 -3.48
N ALA A 108 -3.67 16.95 -3.27
CA ALA A 108 -4.17 15.76 -3.94
C ALA A 108 -4.15 15.90 -5.47
N ILE A 109 -4.63 17.03 -5.99
CA ILE A 109 -4.70 17.28 -7.43
C ILE A 109 -3.30 17.42 -8.02
N ARG A 110 -2.39 18.14 -7.34
CA ARG A 110 -0.98 18.24 -7.76
C ARG A 110 -0.27 16.89 -7.77
N LEU A 111 -0.52 16.05 -6.77
CA LEU A 111 0.02 14.69 -6.73
C LEU A 111 -0.53 13.84 -7.86
N LEU A 112 -1.84 13.91 -8.14
CA LEU A 112 -2.47 13.20 -9.24
C LEU A 112 -1.90 13.63 -10.59
N GLN A 113 -1.69 14.93 -10.80
CA GLN A 113 -1.08 15.45 -12.01
C GLN A 113 0.35 14.92 -12.20
N ASN A 114 1.20 15.04 -11.18
CA ASN A 114 2.58 14.56 -11.22
C ASN A 114 2.64 13.04 -11.47
N LEU A 115 1.79 12.28 -10.79
CA LEU A 115 1.68 10.84 -10.97
C LEU A 115 1.28 10.47 -12.40
N THR A 116 0.28 11.16 -12.95
CA THR A 116 -0.20 10.95 -14.32
C THR A 116 0.89 11.25 -15.33
N GLU A 117 1.62 12.37 -15.17
CA GLU A 117 2.73 12.75 -16.05
C GLU A 117 3.86 11.70 -16.01
N ASN A 118 4.24 11.22 -14.83
CA ASN A 118 5.26 10.16 -14.68
C ASN A 118 4.85 8.84 -15.36
N VAL A 119 3.56 8.49 -15.31
CA VAL A 119 3.06 7.26 -15.94
C VAL A 119 3.00 7.42 -17.47
N ILE A 120 2.57 8.57 -17.97
CA ILE A 120 2.54 8.87 -19.41
C ILE A 120 3.95 8.93 -20.00
N GLU A 121 4.93 9.47 -19.27
CA GLU A 121 6.34 9.55 -19.67
C GLU A 121 6.88 8.19 -20.13
N ILE A 122 6.47 7.10 -19.47
CA ILE A 122 6.86 5.74 -19.87
C ILE A 122 6.28 5.36 -21.22
N GLY A 123 5.04 5.73 -21.51
CA GLY A 123 4.41 5.48 -22.81
C GLY A 123 5.12 6.14 -23.98
N LEU A 124 5.85 7.23 -23.71
CA LEU A 124 6.62 7.99 -24.68
C LEU A 124 8.08 7.50 -24.79
N SER A 125 8.51 6.59 -23.91
CA SER A 125 9.87 6.07 -23.92
C SER A 125 10.15 5.25 -25.20
N PRO A 126 11.33 5.42 -25.83
CA PRO A 126 11.69 4.69 -27.05
C PRO A 126 11.81 3.17 -26.82
N ASN A 127 12.17 2.77 -25.59
CA ASN A 127 12.32 1.36 -25.20
C ASN A 127 11.09 0.82 -24.45
N PHE A 128 9.89 1.31 -24.80
CA PHE A 128 8.65 0.96 -24.13
C PHE A 128 8.43 -0.56 -23.99
N ALA A 129 8.75 -1.35 -25.03
CA ALA A 129 8.53 -2.80 -25.02
C ALA A 129 9.35 -3.56 -23.97
N GLN A 130 10.55 -3.06 -23.63
CA GLN A 130 11.38 -3.64 -22.57
C GLN A 130 10.96 -3.10 -21.20
N LEU A 131 10.66 -1.81 -21.13
CA LEU A 131 10.20 -1.15 -19.90
C LEU A 131 8.87 -1.72 -19.42
N SER A 132 7.91 -1.97 -20.32
CA SER A 132 6.58 -2.49 -19.97
C SER A 132 6.64 -3.89 -19.34
N LYS A 133 7.67 -4.68 -19.65
CA LYS A 133 7.91 -6.01 -19.05
C LYS A 133 8.47 -5.92 -17.63
N ASN A 134 9.37 -4.96 -17.38
CA ASN A 134 10.01 -4.78 -16.08
C ASN A 134 9.23 -3.85 -15.14
N CYS A 135 8.29 -3.09 -15.69
CA CYS A 135 7.47 -2.14 -14.97
C CYS A 135 6.43 -2.85 -14.09
N ASN A 136 6.24 -2.38 -12.86
CA ASN A 136 5.26 -2.93 -11.93
C ASN A 136 3.85 -2.31 -12.06
N LEU A 137 3.59 -1.55 -13.12
CA LEU A 137 2.24 -1.09 -13.50
C LEU A 137 1.38 -2.25 -14.00
N THR A 138 0.11 -2.25 -13.63
CA THR A 138 -0.92 -3.13 -14.19
C THR A 138 -1.93 -2.32 -15.00
N VAL A 139 -2.69 -2.99 -15.86
CA VAL A 139 -3.78 -2.37 -16.63
C VAL A 139 -4.80 -1.70 -15.69
N SER A 140 -5.11 -2.34 -14.57
CA SER A 140 -6.01 -1.80 -13.53
C SER A 140 -5.50 -0.51 -12.89
N ASP A 141 -4.19 -0.35 -12.70
CA ASP A 141 -3.64 0.89 -12.15
C ASP A 141 -3.87 2.08 -13.10
N ILE A 142 -3.74 1.83 -14.41
CA ILE A 142 -3.96 2.85 -15.45
C ILE A 142 -5.45 3.22 -15.48
N GLU A 143 -6.35 2.25 -15.33
CA GLU A 143 -7.80 2.49 -15.23
C GLU A 143 -8.15 3.30 -13.97
N ASP A 144 -7.52 3.01 -12.83
CA ASP A 144 -7.67 3.78 -11.60
C ASP A 144 -7.25 5.23 -11.78
N LEU A 145 -6.13 5.48 -12.48
CA LEU A 145 -5.70 6.85 -12.80
C LEU A 145 -6.70 7.57 -13.71
N ARG A 146 -7.18 6.92 -14.77
CA ARG A 146 -8.19 7.51 -15.66
C ARG A 146 -9.49 7.84 -14.92
N ARG A 147 -9.91 6.96 -14.01
CA ARG A 147 -11.08 7.19 -13.13
C ARG A 147 -10.86 8.36 -12.18
N MET A 148 -9.67 8.48 -11.58
CA MET A 148 -9.33 9.62 -10.73
C MET A 148 -9.25 10.93 -11.53
N LEU A 149 -8.68 10.93 -12.74
CA LEU A 149 -8.68 12.09 -13.62
C LEU A 149 -10.09 12.57 -13.94
N LYS A 150 -11.00 11.65 -14.30
CA LYS A 150 -12.40 11.98 -14.58
C LYS A 150 -13.11 12.51 -13.33
N ARG A 151 -12.83 11.94 -12.16
CA ARG A 151 -13.42 12.40 -10.89
C ARG A 151 -12.99 13.81 -10.51
N PHE A 152 -11.72 14.17 -10.74
CA PHE A 152 -11.15 15.48 -10.42
C PHE A 152 -11.06 16.41 -11.64
N GLU A 153 -11.78 16.12 -12.72
CA GLU A 153 -11.65 16.79 -14.02
C GLU A 153 -11.81 18.31 -13.91
N LYS A 154 -12.90 18.77 -13.27
CA LYS A 154 -13.17 20.21 -13.09
C LYS A 154 -12.03 20.91 -12.36
N ASP A 155 -11.50 20.29 -11.31
CA ASP A 155 -10.43 20.90 -10.54
C ASP A 155 -9.11 20.88 -11.32
N LEU A 156 -8.79 19.78 -12.02
CA LEU A 156 -7.60 19.66 -12.87
C LEU A 156 -7.59 20.71 -13.99
N ILE A 157 -8.73 20.99 -14.61
CA ILE A 157 -8.87 22.05 -15.61
C ILE A 157 -8.57 23.43 -15.01
N ILE A 158 -9.04 23.70 -13.78
CA ILE A 158 -8.74 24.96 -13.07
C ILE A 158 -7.23 25.11 -12.83
N PHE A 159 -6.51 24.00 -12.60
CA PHE A 159 -5.05 24.01 -12.48
C PHE A 159 -4.30 24.05 -13.82
N GLY A 160 -5.01 24.17 -14.94
CA GLY A 160 -4.42 24.28 -16.28
C GLY A 160 -4.02 22.94 -16.90
N ALA A 161 -4.45 21.81 -16.33
CA ALA A 161 -4.18 20.49 -16.90
C ALA A 161 -5.15 20.18 -18.06
N ASN A 162 -4.62 19.64 -19.16
CA ASN A 162 -5.44 19.16 -20.27
C ASN A 162 -5.88 17.71 -20.02
N VAL A 163 -6.98 17.55 -19.29
CA VAL A 163 -7.49 16.23 -18.86
C VAL A 163 -7.84 15.34 -20.06
N SER A 164 -8.43 15.89 -21.12
CA SER A 164 -8.78 15.13 -22.33
C SER A 164 -7.57 14.55 -23.03
N LYS A 165 -6.47 15.31 -23.09
CA LYS A 165 -5.19 14.81 -23.63
C LYS A 165 -4.62 13.71 -22.74
N SER A 166 -4.54 13.95 -21.43
CA SER A 166 -4.02 12.96 -20.48
C SER A 166 -4.82 11.66 -20.48
N ASP A 167 -6.15 11.71 -20.56
CA ASP A 167 -6.98 10.50 -20.66
C ASP A 167 -6.72 9.71 -21.94
N LYS A 168 -6.60 10.41 -23.08
CA LYS A 168 -6.25 9.78 -24.37
C LYS A 168 -4.88 9.12 -24.31
N ASP A 169 -3.89 9.80 -23.73
CA ASP A 169 -2.53 9.27 -23.60
C ASP A 169 -2.48 8.04 -22.68
N LEU A 170 -3.22 8.06 -21.57
CA LEU A 170 -3.38 6.90 -20.68
C LEU A 170 -4.13 5.75 -21.35
N LEU A 171 -5.14 6.02 -22.18
CA LEU A 171 -5.85 4.99 -22.94
C LEU A 171 -4.91 4.32 -23.96
N MET A 172 -4.13 5.11 -24.69
CA MET A 172 -3.12 4.57 -25.62
C MET A 172 -2.07 3.75 -24.86
N LEU A 173 -1.64 4.22 -23.68
CA LEU A 173 -0.73 3.49 -22.82
C LEU A 173 -1.30 2.15 -22.39
N GLN A 174 -2.57 2.13 -21.97
CA GLN A 174 -3.28 0.92 -21.57
C GLN A 174 -3.28 -0.13 -22.68
N GLU A 175 -3.63 0.27 -23.90
CA GLU A 175 -3.65 -0.63 -25.06
C GLU A 175 -2.24 -1.12 -25.45
N ARG A 176 -1.24 -0.25 -25.33
CA ARG A 176 0.16 -0.65 -25.54
C ARG A 176 0.65 -1.64 -24.48
N PHE A 177 0.26 -1.48 -23.22
CA PHE A 177 0.58 -2.42 -22.15
C PHE A 177 -0.06 -3.79 -22.40
N LYS A 178 -1.34 -3.83 -22.79
CA LYS A 178 -2.03 -5.08 -23.16
C LYS A 178 -1.30 -5.80 -24.29
N LYS A 179 -0.98 -5.10 -25.38
CA LYS A 179 -0.26 -5.68 -26.53
C LYS A 179 1.16 -6.16 -26.17
N ALA A 180 1.89 -5.39 -25.35
CA ALA A 180 3.26 -5.73 -24.99
C ALA A 180 3.36 -6.90 -24.00
N ARG A 181 2.32 -7.13 -23.20
CA ARG A 181 2.25 -8.23 -22.23
C ARG A 181 1.48 -9.44 -22.72
N GLN A 182 0.76 -9.32 -23.84
CA GLN A 182 0.08 -10.42 -24.49
C GLN A 182 1.08 -11.56 -24.77
N GLY A 183 0.82 -12.73 -24.17
CA GLY A 183 1.69 -13.92 -24.30
C GLY A 183 2.84 -14.00 -23.29
N ILE A 184 2.94 -13.09 -22.32
CA ILE A 184 3.85 -13.25 -21.18
C ILE A 184 3.18 -14.15 -20.15
N LEU A 185 3.72 -15.35 -19.97
CA LEU A 185 3.31 -16.28 -18.93
C LEU A 185 3.90 -15.81 -17.60
N LYS A 186 3.04 -15.40 -16.67
CA LYS A 186 3.48 -15.05 -15.31
C LYS A 186 3.46 -16.31 -14.46
N VAL A 187 4.60 -16.63 -13.84
CA VAL A 187 4.69 -17.70 -12.85
C VAL A 187 3.96 -17.25 -11.59
N ILE A 188 2.89 -17.95 -11.24
CA ILE A 188 2.09 -17.69 -10.04
C ILE A 188 2.69 -18.44 -8.85
N ARG A 189 3.09 -19.69 -9.09
CA ARG A 189 3.51 -20.61 -8.04
C ARG A 189 4.41 -21.68 -8.63
N VAL A 190 5.42 -22.08 -7.86
CA VAL A 190 6.28 -23.22 -8.19
C VAL A 190 6.17 -24.20 -7.04
N GLU A 191 5.80 -25.44 -7.34
CA GLU A 191 5.65 -26.52 -6.37
C GLU A 191 6.61 -27.66 -6.71
N GLY A 192 7.13 -28.33 -5.68
CA GLY A 192 7.80 -29.62 -5.85
C GLY A 192 6.74 -30.70 -6.06
N GLY A 193 6.85 -31.46 -7.14
CA GLY A 193 6.05 -32.66 -7.35
C GLY A 193 6.64 -33.84 -6.58
N ASP A 194 5.78 -34.75 -6.14
CA ASP A 194 6.15 -35.89 -5.26
C ASP A 194 7.18 -36.84 -5.89
N ASP A 195 7.32 -36.85 -7.23
CA ASP A 195 8.31 -37.65 -7.97
C ASP A 195 9.67 -36.93 -8.18
N GLY A 196 9.91 -35.81 -7.52
CA GLY A 196 11.11 -34.97 -7.73
C GLY A 196 11.00 -34.02 -8.93
N GLY A 197 9.83 -33.94 -9.57
CA GLY A 197 9.51 -32.94 -10.59
C GLY A 197 9.27 -31.54 -9.99
N THR A 198 9.26 -30.51 -10.83
CA THR A 198 8.86 -29.15 -10.42
C THR A 198 7.64 -28.74 -11.24
N VAL A 199 6.53 -28.44 -10.56
CA VAL A 199 5.28 -27.97 -11.16
C VAL A 199 5.27 -26.44 -11.15
N ILE A 200 5.22 -25.84 -12.34
CA ILE A 200 5.17 -24.38 -12.50
C ILE A 200 3.74 -23.99 -12.90
N HIS A 201 3.07 -23.28 -12.00
CA HIS A 201 1.74 -22.71 -12.24
C HIS A 201 1.89 -21.38 -12.98
N LEU A 202 1.34 -21.31 -14.18
CA LEU A 202 1.44 -20.16 -15.07
C LEU A 202 0.06 -19.52 -15.27
N SER A 203 -0.03 -18.19 -15.20
CA SER A 203 -1.20 -17.44 -15.71
C SER A 203 -0.86 -16.75 -17.02
N VAL A 204 -1.82 -16.77 -17.94
CA VAL A 204 -1.80 -15.93 -19.15
C VAL A 204 -2.57 -14.65 -18.84
N GLU A 205 -1.93 -13.48 -19.02
CA GLU A 205 -2.60 -12.16 -19.10
C GLU A 205 -3.05 -11.85 -20.53
#